data_AF-A0A7S0DX77-F1
#
_entry.id   AF-A0A7S0DX77-F1
#
_cell.length_a   1.000
_cell.length_b   1.000
_cell.length_c   1.000
_cell.angle_alpha   90.00
_cell.angle_beta   90.00
_cell.angle_gamma   90.00
#
_symmetry.space_group_name_H-M   'P 1'
#
loop_
_entity.id
_entity.type
_entity.pdbx_description
1 polymer ?
#
loop_
_entity_poly.entity_id
_entity_poly.type
_entity_poly.pdbx_seq_one_letter_code
_entity_poly.pdbx_strand_id
1 'polypeptide(L)'
;REQNSAKWIVWANAELDGVLFTRDIEARAPKVLMQLDAILNGKEFLVGNQFSVADVAVASYLLFIPLFHPNFDASRFPNVLQYMNRCASRPAFQKTMGTNALQYLQVQLAKKPASNIFNKLF
;
A
#
# COMPACT_ATOMS: atom_id res chain seq x y z
N ARG A 1 -15.15 -16.19 3.01
CA ARG A 1 -14.30 -15.00 3.32
C ARG A 1 -12.85 -15.41 3.56
N GLU A 2 -12.57 -16.40 4.42
CA GLU A 2 -11.20 -16.87 4.71
C GLU A 2 -10.42 -17.35 3.47
N GLN A 3 -11.01 -18.19 2.60
CA GLN A 3 -10.35 -18.60 1.34
C GLN A 3 -9.99 -17.40 0.43
N ASN A 4 -10.78 -16.33 0.47
CA ASN A 4 -10.49 -15.11 -0.30
C ASN A 4 -9.41 -14.24 0.35
N SER A 5 -9.12 -14.42 1.64
CA SER A 5 -8.02 -13.73 2.31
C SER A 5 -6.69 -14.46 2.11
N ALA A 6 -6.70 -15.80 2.11
CA ALA A 6 -5.50 -16.61 1.90
C ALA A 6 -4.76 -16.27 0.59
N LYS A 7 -5.49 -16.08 -0.52
CA LYS A 7 -4.89 -15.68 -1.80
C LYS A 7 -4.17 -14.33 -1.74
N TRP A 8 -4.66 -13.38 -0.94
CA TRP A 8 -4.04 -12.07 -0.77
C TRP A 8 -2.77 -12.15 0.07
N ILE A 9 -2.74 -13.04 1.06
CA ILE A 9 -1.54 -13.32 1.85
C ILE A 9 -0.46 -13.92 0.95
N VAL A 10 -0.80 -14.93 0.15
CA VAL A 10 0.14 -15.54 -0.80
C VAL A 10 0.61 -14.52 -1.83
N TRP A 11 -0.30 -13.73 -2.39
CA TRP A 11 0.04 -12.66 -3.35
C TRP A 11 0.97 -11.61 -2.73
N ALA A 12 0.70 -11.15 -1.51
CA ALA A 12 1.55 -10.18 -0.81
C ALA A 12 2.98 -10.71 -0.66
N ASN A 13 3.15 -11.95 -0.20
CA ASN A 13 4.46 -12.55 -0.05
C ASN A 13 5.16 -12.78 -1.40
N ALA A 14 4.42 -13.12 -2.46
CA ALA A 14 5.00 -13.39 -3.77
C ALA A 14 5.40 -12.11 -4.53
N GLU A 15 4.60 -11.05 -4.42
CA GLU A 15 4.79 -9.83 -5.21
C GLU A 15 5.42 -8.68 -4.41
N LEU A 16 4.99 -8.46 -3.17
CA LEU A 16 5.42 -7.31 -2.38
C LEU A 16 6.73 -7.54 -1.62
N ASP A 17 7.11 -8.78 -1.33
CA ASP A 17 8.41 -9.10 -0.75
C ASP A 17 9.56 -8.63 -1.67
N GLY A 18 9.45 -8.97 -2.95
CA GLY A 18 10.38 -8.51 -3.98
C GLY A 18 10.33 -7.01 -4.26
N VAL A 19 9.23 -6.32 -3.90
CA VAL A 19 9.14 -4.85 -3.97
C VAL A 19 9.81 -4.21 -2.76
N LEU A 20 9.63 -4.77 -1.57
CA LEU A 20 10.15 -4.19 -0.33
C LEU A 20 11.66 -4.39 -0.19
N PHE A 21 12.18 -5.56 -0.57
CA PHE A 21 13.58 -5.93 -0.34
C PHE A 21 14.49 -5.87 -1.57
N THR A 22 13.99 -5.36 -2.71
CA THR A 22 14.84 -5.07 -3.88
C THR A 22 15.81 -3.92 -3.61
N ARG A 23 16.92 -3.87 -4.35
CA ARG A 23 17.84 -2.71 -4.39
C ARG A 23 17.37 -1.63 -5.36
N ASP A 24 16.56 -2.01 -6.35
CA ASP A 24 15.99 -1.12 -7.36
C ASP A 24 14.47 -1.23 -7.32
N ILE A 25 13.87 -0.36 -6.51
CA ILE A 25 12.42 -0.31 -6.32
C ILE A 25 11.71 0.29 -7.53
N GLU A 26 12.33 1.22 -8.27
CA GLU A 26 11.72 1.86 -9.44
C GLU A 26 11.57 0.88 -10.61
N ALA A 27 12.45 -0.13 -10.72
CA ALA A 27 12.29 -1.20 -11.70
C ALA A 27 11.15 -2.17 -11.37
N ARG A 28 10.83 -2.39 -10.08
CA ARG A 28 9.89 -3.46 -9.65
C ARG A 28 8.52 -2.95 -9.23
N ALA A 29 8.48 -1.92 -8.38
CA ALA A 29 7.25 -1.46 -7.75
C ALA A 29 6.18 -0.95 -8.73
N PRO A 30 6.51 -0.18 -9.79
CA PRO A 30 5.46 0.42 -10.62
C PRO A 30 4.50 -0.58 -11.23
N LYS A 31 5.00 -1.73 -11.72
CA LYS A 31 4.15 -2.78 -12.30
C LYS A 31 3.19 -3.36 -11.26
N VAL A 32 3.71 -3.73 -10.09
CA VAL A 32 2.93 -4.37 -9.02
C VAL A 32 1.92 -3.38 -8.42
N LEU A 33 2.36 -2.17 -8.11
CA LEU A 33 1.52 -1.15 -7.47
C LEU A 33 0.46 -0.60 -8.42
N MET A 34 0.73 -0.50 -9.73
CA MET A 34 -0.29 -0.10 -10.72
C MET A 34 -1.43 -1.12 -10.80
N GLN A 35 -1.11 -2.42 -10.76
CA GLN A 35 -2.14 -3.47 -10.74
C GLN A 35 -2.96 -3.44 -9.45
N LEU A 36 -2.29 -3.28 -8.30
CA LEU A 36 -2.98 -3.17 -7.01
C LEU A 36 -3.87 -1.90 -6.96
N ASP A 37 -3.38 -0.78 -7.49
CA ASP A 37 -4.12 0.48 -7.57
C ASP A 37 -5.43 0.33 -8.35
N ALA A 38 -5.36 -0.32 -9.51
CA ALA A 38 -6.53 -0.64 -10.32
C ALA A 38 -7.51 -1.55 -9.58
N ILE A 39 -7.03 -2.55 -8.82
CA ILE A 39 -7.89 -3.45 -8.04
C ILE A 39 -8.59 -2.71 -6.89
N LEU A 40 -7.94 -1.72 -6.30
CA LEU A 40 -8.45 -0.91 -5.20
C LEU A 40 -9.40 0.22 -5.66
N ASN A 41 -9.48 0.49 -6.96
CA ASN A 41 -10.44 1.45 -7.49
C ASN A 41 -11.88 1.05 -7.10
N GLY A 42 -12.58 1.95 -6.41
CA GLY A 42 -13.93 1.71 -5.89
C GLY A 42 -13.99 0.75 -4.69
N LYS A 43 -12.86 0.38 -4.07
CA LYS A 43 -12.81 -0.49 -2.89
C LYS A 43 -12.14 0.19 -1.71
N GLU A 44 -12.79 0.07 -0.57
CA GLU A 44 -12.26 0.44 0.74
C GLU A 44 -11.23 -0.59 1.22
N PHE A 45 -11.53 -1.89 1.09
CA PHE A 45 -10.72 -3.03 1.53
C PHE A 45 -10.75 -4.19 0.53
N LEU A 46 -9.78 -5.10 0.62
CA LEU A 46 -9.48 -6.11 -0.41
C LEU A 46 -10.52 -7.23 -0.52
N VAL A 47 -11.22 -7.56 0.57
CA VAL A 47 -12.16 -8.68 0.63
C VAL A 47 -13.54 -8.21 1.08
N GLY A 48 -14.51 -8.21 0.16
CA GLY A 48 -15.90 -7.87 0.47
C GLY A 48 -16.08 -6.45 1.03
N ASN A 49 -15.15 -5.55 0.74
CA ASN A 49 -15.13 -4.18 1.25
C ASN A 49 -15.13 -4.07 2.79
N GLN A 50 -14.60 -5.08 3.48
CA GLN A 50 -14.47 -5.09 4.93
C GLN A 50 -13.03 -5.41 5.31
N PHE A 51 -12.51 -4.71 6.32
CA PHE A 51 -11.15 -4.95 6.79
C PHE A 51 -10.99 -6.40 7.29
N SER A 52 -9.91 -7.04 6.87
CA SER A 52 -9.65 -8.44 7.12
C SER A 52 -8.14 -8.73 7.23
N VAL A 53 -7.79 -9.99 7.48
CA VAL A 53 -6.38 -10.45 7.48
C VAL A 53 -5.68 -10.26 6.12
N ALA A 54 -6.44 -10.18 5.01
CA ALA A 54 -5.87 -9.82 3.71
C ALA A 54 -5.27 -8.41 3.75
N ASP A 55 -6.00 -7.48 4.38
CA ASP A 55 -5.59 -6.09 4.45
C ASP A 55 -4.39 -5.91 5.38
N VAL A 56 -4.35 -6.66 6.49
CA VAL A 56 -3.17 -6.72 7.37
C VAL A 56 -1.93 -7.17 6.62
N ALA A 57 -2.03 -8.25 5.84
CA ALA A 57 -0.90 -8.82 5.11
C ALA A 57 -0.40 -7.92 3.98
N VAL A 58 -1.30 -7.26 3.23
CA VAL A 58 -0.90 -6.35 2.14
C VAL A 58 -0.41 -5.02 2.71
N ALA A 59 -1.11 -4.43 3.67
CA ALA A 59 -0.77 -3.11 4.19
C ALA A 59 0.54 -3.10 4.98
N SER A 60 0.94 -4.20 5.61
CA SER A 60 2.23 -4.28 6.31
C SER A 60 3.38 -4.01 5.35
N TYR A 61 3.45 -4.71 4.21
CA TYR A 61 4.47 -4.47 3.18
C TYR A 61 4.40 -3.05 2.65
N LEU A 62 3.20 -2.58 2.27
CA LEU A 62 3.03 -1.23 1.70
C LEU A 62 3.49 -0.13 2.67
N LEU A 63 3.16 -0.24 3.96
CA LEU A 63 3.53 0.74 4.97
C LEU A 63 5.00 0.64 5.39
N PHE A 64 5.69 -0.45 5.07
CA PHE A 64 7.15 -0.51 5.18
C PHE A 64 7.89 0.06 3.97
N ILE A 65 7.28 0.15 2.78
CA ILE A 65 7.93 0.72 1.59
C ILE A 65 8.53 2.11 1.87
N PRO A 66 7.81 3.09 2.44
CA PRO A 66 8.41 4.41 2.71
C PRO A 66 9.56 4.35 3.72
N LEU A 67 9.57 3.36 4.62
CA LEU A 67 10.62 3.21 5.64
C LEU A 67 11.91 2.62 5.05
N PHE A 68 11.80 1.71 4.08
CA PHE A 68 12.93 1.06 3.43
C PHE A 68 13.41 1.82 2.18
N HIS A 69 12.50 2.50 1.50
CA HIS A 69 12.71 3.23 0.25
C HIS A 69 12.20 4.67 0.37
N PRO A 70 12.87 5.52 1.17
CA PRO A 70 12.38 6.87 1.49
C PRO A 70 12.24 7.82 0.28
N ASN A 71 12.92 7.50 -0.83
CA ASN A 71 12.87 8.28 -2.07
C ASN A 71 11.81 7.79 -3.06
N PHE A 72 11.17 6.64 -2.81
CA PHE A 72 10.14 6.11 -3.69
C PHE A 72 8.83 6.89 -3.50
N ASP A 73 8.32 7.47 -4.58
CA ASP A 73 7.06 8.20 -4.53
C ASP A 73 5.85 7.30 -4.79
N ALA A 74 5.21 6.86 -3.71
CA ALA A 74 3.98 6.09 -3.75
C ALA A 74 2.74 6.93 -4.13
N SER A 75 2.83 8.26 -4.16
CA SER A 75 1.70 9.14 -4.50
C SER A 75 1.23 9.03 -5.96
N ARG A 76 2.05 8.38 -6.81
CA ARG A 76 1.72 7.97 -8.18
C ARG A 76 0.61 6.92 -8.26
N PHE A 77 0.30 6.25 -7.15
CA PHE A 77 -0.72 5.20 -7.03
C PHE A 77 -1.82 5.68 -6.07
N PRO A 78 -2.81 6.46 -6.54
CA PRO A 78 -3.73 7.19 -5.67
C PRO A 78 -4.63 6.29 -4.81
N ASN A 79 -5.11 5.17 -5.34
CA ASN A 79 -5.96 4.23 -4.60
C ASN A 79 -5.14 3.45 -3.58
N VAL A 80 -3.89 3.09 -3.91
CA VAL A 80 -2.94 2.49 -2.97
C VAL A 80 -2.62 3.47 -1.84
N LEU A 81 -2.31 4.73 -2.15
CA LEU A 81 -2.00 5.73 -1.13
C LEU A 81 -3.18 5.96 -0.17
N GLN A 82 -4.41 6.03 -0.70
CA GLN A 82 -5.61 6.14 0.14
C GLN A 82 -5.83 4.90 0.98
N TYR A 83 -5.59 3.71 0.43
CA TYR A 83 -5.68 2.45 1.15
C TYR A 83 -4.64 2.37 2.28
N MET A 84 -3.39 2.76 2.01
CA MET A 84 -2.32 2.86 3.02
C MET A 84 -2.73 3.82 4.15
N ASN A 85 -3.27 4.99 3.81
CA ASN A 85 -3.81 5.94 4.79
C ASN A 85 -4.87 5.29 5.69
N ARG A 86 -5.89 4.65 5.11
CA ARG A 86 -6.96 3.98 5.87
C ARG A 86 -6.40 2.92 6.83
N CYS A 87 -5.44 2.11 6.36
CA CYS A 87 -4.81 1.08 7.20
C CYS A 87 -3.97 1.70 8.33
N ALA A 88 -3.18 2.74 8.04
CA ALA A 88 -2.32 3.41 9.02
C ALA A 88 -3.10 4.23 10.06
N SER A 89 -4.30 4.73 9.72
CA SER A 89 -5.19 5.44 10.65
C SER A 89 -5.84 4.54 11.70
N ARG A 90 -5.75 3.21 11.57
CA ARG A 90 -6.36 2.29 12.53
C ARG A 90 -5.63 2.36 13.88
N PRO A 91 -6.36 2.46 15.02
CA PRO A 91 -5.73 2.52 16.34
C PRO A 91 -4.77 1.37 16.64
N ALA A 92 -5.07 0.16 16.15
CA ALA A 92 -4.22 -0.99 16.32
C ALA A 92 -2.85 -0.81 15.64
N PHE A 93 -2.81 -0.25 14.42
CA PHE A 93 -1.57 0.02 13.72
C PHE A 93 -0.74 1.09 14.46
N GLN A 94 -1.39 2.19 14.84
CA GLN A 94 -0.74 3.29 15.56
C GLN A 94 -0.12 2.85 16.88
N LYS A 95 -0.78 1.93 17.61
CA LYS A 95 -0.26 1.38 18.87
C LYS A 95 0.97 0.49 18.67
N THR A 96 1.09 -0.19 17.53
CA THR A 96 2.21 -1.09 17.24
C THR A 96 3.45 -0.35 16.73
N MET A 97 3.28 0.76 16.03
CA MET A 97 4.39 1.52 15.45
C MET A 97 5.04 2.44 16.47
N GLY A 98 6.38 2.47 16.49
CA GLY A 98 7.12 3.45 17.30
C GLY A 98 6.85 4.88 16.84
N THR A 99 6.86 5.83 17.77
CA THR A 99 6.48 7.24 17.55
C THR A 99 7.16 7.87 16.34
N ASN A 100 8.48 7.69 16.19
CA ASN A 100 9.26 8.27 15.09
C ASN A 100 8.84 7.70 13.73
N ALA A 101 8.65 6.37 13.65
CA ALA A 101 8.22 5.71 12.42
C ALA A 101 6.79 6.13 12.04
N LEU A 102 5.90 6.25 13.03
CA LEU A 102 4.52 6.69 12.80
C LEU A 102 4.47 8.14 12.29
N GLN A 103 5.22 9.05 12.90
CA GLN A 103 5.29 10.45 12.46
C GLN A 103 5.85 10.57 11.05
N TYR A 104 6.92 9.83 10.74
CA TYR A 104 7.46 9.78 9.39
C TYR A 104 6.44 9.28 8.37
N LEU A 105 5.74 8.18 8.67
CA LEU A 105 4.70 7.63 7.79
C LEU A 105 3.57 8.63 7.56
N GLN A 106 3.13 9.36 8.58
CA GLN A 106 2.10 10.39 8.43
C GLN A 106 2.52 11.47 7.42
N VAL A 107 3.79 11.91 7.44
CA VAL A 107 4.30 12.86 6.45
C VAL A 107 4.27 12.29 5.03
N GLN A 108 4.68 11.03 4.86
CA GLN A 108 4.67 10.37 3.55
C GLN A 108 3.25 10.16 3.01
N LEU A 109 2.33 9.79 3.89
CA LEU A 109 0.94 9.50 3.56
C LEU A 109 0.08 10.76 3.32
N ALA A 110 0.51 11.91 3.86
CA ALA A 110 -0.10 13.21 3.62
C ALA A 110 0.25 13.83 2.25
N LYS A 111 1.16 13.22 1.48
CA LYS A 111 1.45 13.65 0.10
C LYS A 111 0.16 13.63 -0.72
N LYS A 112 -0.08 14.67 -1.51
CA LYS A 112 -1.23 14.69 -2.41
C LYS A 112 -1.04 13.61 -3.48
N PRO A 113 -2.08 12.82 -3.81
CA PRO A 113 -1.98 11.91 -4.94
C PRO A 113 -1.62 12.71 -6.19
N ALA A 114 -0.71 12.19 -7.01
CA ALA A 114 -0.35 12.83 -8.26
C ALA A 114 -1.62 13.08 -9.08
N SER A 115 -1.84 14.32 -9.53
CA SER A 115 -2.98 14.64 -10.39
C SER A 115 -2.87 13.80 -11.66
N ASN A 116 -3.83 12.90 -11.89
CA ASN A 116 -3.82 11.98 -13.02
C ASN A 116 -3.94 12.74 -14.35
N ILE A 117 -2.82 13.23 -14.88
CA ILE A 117 -2.71 13.69 -16.27
C ILE A 117 -2.77 12.47 -17.21
N PHE A 118 -2.34 11.27 -16.74
CA PHE A 118 -2.40 10.02 -17.50
C PHE A 118 -3.83 9.55 -17.83
N ASN A 119 -4.83 9.82 -16.98
CA ASN A 119 -6.24 9.50 -17.28
C ASN A 119 -6.91 10.52 -18.22
N LYS A 120 -6.20 11.58 -18.65
CA LYS A 120 -6.72 12.54 -19.64
C LYS A 120 -6.26 12.25 -21.06
N LEU A 121 -5.38 11.26 -21.25
CA LEU A 121 -4.74 10.96 -22.53
C LEU A 121 -5.17 9.62 -23.15
N PHE A 122 -6.07 8.88 -22.49
CA PHE A 122 -6.74 7.68 -23.00
C PHE A 122 -8.20 7.65 -22.58
#